data_AF-A0A507CQ34-F1
#
_entry.id   AF-A0A507CQ34-F1
#
_cell.length_a   1.000
_cell.length_b   1.000
_cell.length_c   1.000
_cell.angle_alpha   90.00
_cell.angle_beta   90.00
_cell.angle_gamma   90.00
#
_symmetry.space_group_name_H-M   'P 1'
#
loop_
_entity.id
_entity.type
_entity.pdbx_description
1 polymer ?
#
loop_
_entity_poly.entity_id
_entity_poly.type
_entity_poly.pdbx_seq_one_letter_code
_entity_poly.pdbx_strand_id
1 'polypeptide(L)'
;MRTDALVQKAIRSSEGLFASSTVLCIAHRLQTIIDFDRVLVLDYGRVVEFGSPHELLLKDAEKDSGAWFSRMVAQMGEDAQKQLRQIALEKWNETRA
;
A
#
# COMPACT_ATOMS: atom_id res chain seq x y z
N MET A 1 -0.18 -16.75 12.82
CA MET A 1 0.04 -15.30 12.56
C MET A 1 -0.69 -14.39 13.57
N ARG A 2 -0.69 -14.69 14.88
CA ARG A 2 -1.36 -13.85 15.88
C ARG A 2 -0.60 -12.54 16.15
N THR A 3 0.74 -12.57 16.04
CA THR A 3 1.62 -11.43 16.31
C THR A 3 1.56 -10.37 15.22
N ASP A 4 1.59 -10.75 13.93
CA ASP A 4 1.44 -9.81 12.81
C ASP A 4 0.14 -9.00 12.88
N ALA A 5 -0.96 -9.63 13.30
CA ALA A 5 -2.25 -8.96 13.41
C ALA A 5 -2.24 -7.88 14.51
N LEU A 6 -1.55 -8.13 15.62
CA LEU A 6 -1.39 -7.14 16.69
C LEU A 6 -0.48 -5.99 16.25
N VAL A 7 0.59 -6.28 15.52
CA VAL A 7 1.50 -5.26 14.95
C VAL A 7 0.76 -4.40 13.93
N GLN A 8 0.01 -5.00 13.00
CA GLN A 8 -0.83 -4.24 12.07
C GLN A 8 -1.85 -3.37 12.80
N LYS A 9 -2.51 -3.90 13.83
CA LYS A 9 -3.49 -3.13 14.60
C LYS A 9 -2.86 -1.95 15.33
N ALA A 10 -1.63 -2.10 15.83
CA ALA A 10 -0.90 -1.00 16.46
C ALA A 10 -0.48 0.08 15.46
N ILE A 11 -0.14 -0.30 14.22
CA ILE A 11 0.37 0.58 13.17
C ILE A 11 -0.76 1.33 12.42
N ARG A 12 -1.94 0.75 12.28
CA ARG A 12 -3.05 1.32 11.49
C ARG A 12 -3.47 2.71 11.98
N SER A 13 -3.65 3.63 11.03
CA SER A 13 -3.70 5.08 11.25
C SER A 13 -4.89 5.60 12.06
N SER A 14 -6.04 4.90 12.03
CA SER A 14 -7.30 5.40 12.62
C SER A 14 -7.58 4.92 14.05
N GLU A 15 -7.03 3.77 14.46
CA GLU A 15 -7.32 3.16 15.78
C GLU A 15 -6.04 2.69 16.54
N GLY A 16 -4.86 2.92 15.96
CA GLY A 16 -3.58 2.45 16.49
C GLY A 16 -2.89 3.41 17.48
N LEU A 17 -1.89 2.91 18.21
CA LEU A 17 -1.09 3.70 19.16
C LEU A 17 -0.33 4.86 18.49
N PHE A 18 -0.15 4.81 17.16
CA PHE A 18 0.67 5.76 16.40
C PHE A 18 -0.16 6.76 15.58
N ALA A 19 -1.45 6.95 15.87
CA ALA A 19 -2.31 7.88 15.13
C ALA A 19 -1.76 9.33 15.05
N SER A 20 -0.95 9.76 16.02
CA SER A 20 -0.30 11.07 16.07
C SER A 20 1.19 11.07 15.67
N SER A 21 1.70 9.94 15.17
CA SER A 21 3.12 9.75 14.84
C SER A 21 3.31 9.41 13.38
N THR A 22 4.43 9.84 12.79
CA THR A 22 4.80 9.41 11.43
C THR A 22 5.36 7.99 11.48
N VAL A 23 4.74 7.08 10.73
CA VAL A 23 5.22 5.69 10.60
C VAL A 23 5.90 5.50 9.26
N LEU A 24 7.18 5.13 9.30
CA LEU A 24 7.92 4.65 8.14
C LEU A 24 8.07 3.13 8.25
N CYS A 25 7.48 2.40 7.29
CA CYS A 25 7.52 0.94 7.25
C CYS A 25 8.22 0.44 5.99
N ILE A 26 9.14 -0.51 6.14
CA ILE A 26 9.72 -1.27 5.04
C ILE A 26 9.01 -2.63 5.01
N ALA A 27 8.33 -2.94 3.92
CA ALA A 27 7.48 -4.12 3.85
C ALA A 27 7.74 -4.95 2.59
N HIS A 28 7.65 -6.26 2.76
CA HIS A 28 7.57 -7.24 1.67
C HIS A 28 6.13 -7.69 1.40
N ARG A 29 5.20 -7.40 2.32
CA ARG A 29 3.80 -7.83 2.25
C ARG A 29 2.94 -6.65 1.82
N LEU A 30 2.39 -6.69 0.60
CA LEU A 30 1.53 -5.60 0.11
C LEU A 30 0.27 -5.41 0.96
N GLN A 31 -0.26 -6.49 1.55
CA GLN A 31 -1.38 -6.47 2.48
C GLN A 31 -1.16 -5.59 3.72
N THR A 32 0.09 -5.38 4.15
CA THR A 32 0.39 -4.59 5.36
C THR A 32 0.57 -3.10 5.06
N ILE A 33 0.69 -2.71 3.78
CA ILE A 33 0.99 -1.33 3.38
C ILE A 33 -0.06 -0.71 2.44
N ILE A 34 -1.07 -1.49 2.04
CA ILE A 34 -2.08 -1.06 1.08
C ILE A 34 -2.99 0.06 1.60
N ASP A 35 -3.10 0.19 2.92
CA ASP A 35 -3.88 1.20 3.63
C ASP A 35 -3.02 2.36 4.16
N PHE A 36 -1.76 2.46 3.72
CA PHE A 36 -0.89 3.57 4.07
C PHE A 36 -1.24 4.82 3.27
N ASP A 37 -0.95 5.99 3.82
CA ASP A 37 -1.24 7.27 3.15
C ASP A 37 -0.39 7.45 1.88
N ARG A 38 0.85 6.93 1.88
CA ARG A 38 1.79 6.97 0.76
C ARG A 38 2.64 5.70 0.71
N VAL A 39 2.99 5.28 -0.50
CA VAL A 39 3.95 4.20 -0.78
C VAL A 39 5.09 4.76 -1.61
N LEU A 40 6.30 4.34 -1.28
CA LEU A 40 7.54 4.66 -1.99
C LEU A 40 8.16 3.36 -2.50
N VAL A 41 8.43 3.29 -3.80
CA VAL A 41 9.14 2.17 -4.42
C VAL A 41 10.57 2.61 -4.74
N LEU A 42 11.54 1.83 -4.27
CA LEU A 42 12.96 2.00 -4.56
C LEU A 42 13.42 0.94 -5.57
N ASP A 43 14.19 1.37 -6.55
CA ASP A 43 14.93 0.48 -7.45
C ASP A 43 16.37 1.01 -7.63
N TYR A 44 17.36 0.14 -7.47
CA TYR A 44 18.80 0.49 -7.48
C TYR A 44 19.16 1.77 -6.69
N GLY A 45 18.58 1.95 -5.51
CA GLY A 45 18.83 3.10 -4.63
C GLY A 45 18.19 4.42 -5.09
N ARG A 46 17.30 4.37 -6.09
CA ARG A 46 16.53 5.53 -6.58
C ARG A 46 15.05 5.36 -6.31
N VAL A 47 14.37 6.46 -6.01
CA VAL A 47 12.90 6.49 -5.96
C VAL A 47 12.37 6.38 -7.38
N VAL A 48 11.70 5.27 -7.68
CA VAL A 48 11.08 5.04 -8.99
C VAL A 48 9.58 5.28 -8.98
N GLU A 49 8.96 5.25 -7.80
CA GLU A 49 7.54 5.52 -7.65
C GLU A 49 7.23 6.07 -6.27
N PHE A 50 6.33 7.06 -6.20
CA PHE A 50 5.85 7.63 -4.94
C PHE A 50 4.43 8.17 -5.11
N GLY A 51 3.52 7.81 -4.22
CA GLY A 51 2.12 8.23 -4.31
C GLY A 51 1.22 7.47 -3.33
N SER A 52 -0.09 7.75 -3.34
CA SER A 52 -1.02 6.91 -2.58
C SER A 52 -1.16 5.52 -3.23
N PRO A 53 -1.41 4.45 -2.46
CA PRO A 53 -1.64 3.13 -3.03
C PRO A 53 -2.70 3.11 -4.14
N HIS A 54 -3.78 3.88 -3.97
CA HIS A 54 -4.84 3.98 -4.97
C HIS A 54 -4.35 4.57 -6.30
N GLU A 55 -3.66 5.72 -6.27
CA GLU A 55 -3.12 6.36 -7.47
C GLU A 55 -2.10 5.47 -8.18
N LEU A 56 -1.22 4.81 -7.42
CA LEU A 56 -0.19 3.93 -8.00
C LEU A 56 -0.84 2.72 -8.70
N LEU A 57 -1.94 2.19 -8.15
CA LEU A 57 -2.67 1.05 -8.73
C LEU A 57 -3.49 1.37 -9.99
N LEU A 58 -3.74 2.65 -10.27
CA LEU A 58 -4.41 3.07 -11.51
C LEU A 58 -3.47 3.02 -12.72
N LYS A 59 -2.16 2.94 -12.50
CA LYS A 59 -1.20 2.82 -13.59
C LYS A 59 -1.27 1.45 -14.24
N ASP A 60 -1.25 1.44 -15.56
CA ASP A 60 -1.29 0.24 -16.38
C ASP A 60 0.07 -0.49 -16.28
N ALA A 61 0.06 -1.68 -15.67
CA ALA A 61 1.26 -2.49 -15.43
C ALA A 61 1.96 -2.93 -16.73
N GLU A 62 1.22 -3.06 -17.83
CA GLU A 62 1.74 -3.54 -19.12
C GLU A 62 2.25 -2.38 -19.98
N LYS A 63 1.62 -1.20 -19.90
CA LYS A 63 1.96 -0.06 -20.76
C LYS A 63 2.93 0.93 -20.12
N ASP A 64 2.95 1.01 -18.80
CA ASP A 64 3.66 2.06 -18.09
C ASP A 64 4.94 1.52 -17.44
N SER A 65 6.10 1.90 -17.97
CA SER A 65 7.42 1.46 -17.47
C SER A 65 7.58 1.74 -15.97
N GLY A 66 6.91 2.76 -15.44
CA GLY A 66 6.94 3.16 -14.03
C GLY A 66 5.90 2.53 -13.11
N ALA A 67 5.06 1.60 -13.60
CA ALA A 67 4.00 0.95 -12.81
C ALA A 67 4.51 -0.20 -11.92
N TRP A 68 5.55 0.05 -11.12
CA TRP A 68 6.19 -0.97 -10.29
C TRP A 68 5.24 -1.52 -9.23
N PHE A 69 4.50 -0.66 -8.55
CA PHE A 69 3.55 -1.08 -7.53
C PHE A 69 2.41 -1.92 -8.12
N SER A 70 1.83 -1.50 -9.24
CA SER A 70 0.82 -2.29 -9.96
C SER A 70 1.34 -3.65 -10.39
N ARG A 71 2.60 -3.75 -10.86
CA ARG A 71 3.22 -5.03 -11.24
C ARG A 71 3.38 -5.96 -10.04
N MET A 72 3.80 -5.45 -8.89
CA MET A 72 3.89 -6.27 -7.67
C MET A 72 2.52 -6.83 -7.25
N VAL A 73 1.45 -6.03 -7.37
CA VAL A 73 0.09 -6.52 -7.11
C VAL A 73 -0.35 -7.54 -8.17
N ALA A 74 0.00 -7.34 -9.43
CA ALA A 74 -0.36 -8.25 -10.53
C ALA A 74 0.25 -9.66 -10.38
N GLN A 75 1.33 -9.81 -9.61
CA GLN A 75 1.92 -11.13 -9.29
C GLN A 75 1.11 -11.91 -8.24
N MET A 76 0.12 -11.29 -7.60
CA MET A 76 -0.75 -11.95 -6.63
C MET A 76 -1.95 -12.62 -7.32
N GLY A 77 -2.64 -13.53 -6.63
CA GLY A 77 -3.87 -14.14 -7.15
C GLY A 77 -5.01 -13.12 -7.31
N GLU A 78 -5.94 -13.36 -8.24
CA GLU A 78 -7.02 -12.43 -8.60
C GLU A 78 -7.82 -11.91 -7.40
N ASP A 79 -8.16 -12.79 -6.46
CA ASP A 79 -8.92 -12.42 -5.26
C ASP A 79 -8.17 -11.42 -4.40
N ALA A 80 -6.86 -11.63 -4.22
CA ALA A 80 -6.01 -10.71 -3.49
C ALA A 80 -5.87 -9.36 -4.20
N GLN A 81 -5.77 -9.36 -5.54
CA GLN A 81 -5.70 -8.12 -6.31
C GLN A 81 -6.97 -7.28 -6.14
N LYS A 82 -8.15 -7.90 -6.27
CA LYS A 82 -9.44 -7.25 -6.08
C LYS A 82 -9.55 -6.68 -4.66
N GLN A 83 -9.19 -7.47 -3.66
CA GLN A 83 -9.21 -7.05 -2.26
C GLN A 83 -8.29 -5.85 -1.99
N LEU A 84 -7.04 -5.89 -2.48
CA LEU A 84 -6.09 -4.79 -2.28
C LEU A 84 -6.54 -3.50 -2.96
N ARG A 85 -7.09 -3.60 -4.18
CA ARG A 85 -7.65 -2.44 -4.89
C ARG A 85 -8.83 -1.83 -4.15
N GLN A 86 -9.69 -2.67 -3.57
CA GLN A 86 -10.82 -2.22 -2.76
C GLN A 86 -10.36 -1.47 -1.51
N ILE A 87 -9.44 -2.05 -0.74
CA ILE A 87 -8.90 -1.41 0.49
C ILE A 87 -8.23 -0.07 0.16
N ALA A 88 -7.44 -0.01 -0.92
CA ALA A 88 -6.79 1.23 -1.34
C ALA A 88 -7.82 2.31 -1.71
N LEU A 89 -8.91 1.95 -2.38
CA LEU A 89 -10.00 2.87 -2.74
C LEU A 89 -10.76 3.38 -1.51
N GLU A 90 -11.07 2.50 -0.56
CA GLU A 90 -11.74 2.88 0.70
C GLU A 90 -10.92 3.90 1.48
N LYS A 91 -9.63 3.59 1.71
CA LYS A 91 -8.69 4.48 2.40
C LYS A 91 -8.52 5.83 1.67
N TRP A 92 -8.52 5.82 0.34
CA TRP A 92 -8.43 7.03 -0.48
C TRP A 92 -9.65 7.95 -0.28
N ASN A 93 -10.85 7.37 -0.24
CA ASN A 93 -12.08 8.11 -0.01
C ASN A 93 -12.15 8.66 1.42
N GLU A 94 -11.76 7.87 2.42
CA GLU A 94 -11.69 8.29 3.83
C GLU A 94 -10.78 9.50 4.04
N THR A 95 -9.65 9.55 3.33
CA THR A 95 -8.66 10.64 3.46
C THR A 95 -9.14 11.94 2.77
N ARG A 96 -10.18 11.88 1.93
CA ARG A 96 -10.72 13.01 1.17
C ARG A 96 -12.11 13.47 1.61
N ALA A 97 -12.75 12.74 2.53
CA ALA A 97 -14.01 13.11 3.18
C ALA A 97 -13.76 14.06 4.36
#